data_AF-A0A3D2LCZ7-F1
#
_entry.id   AF-A0A3D2LCZ7-F1
#
_cell.length_a   1.000
_cell.length_b   1.000
_cell.length_c   1.000
_cell.angle_alpha   90.00
_cell.angle_beta   90.00
_cell.angle_gamma   90.00
#
_symmetry.space_group_name_H-M   'P 1'
#
loop_
_entity.id
_entity.type
_entity.pdbx_description
1 polymer ?
#
loop_
_entity_poly.entity_id
_entity_poly.type
_entity_poly.pdbx_seq_one_letter_code
_entity_poly.pdbx_strand_id
1 'polypeptide(L)'
;MLIRSVSLFDTTGWRWPHFSPRELACRCRGQFCDGAYWHDPEFLDALEKLRGAVGGPLVINSGHRCRGWNAKMGGAEHSMHKQIAVDIALDGH
;
A
#
# COMPACT_ATOMS: atom_id res chain seq x y z
N MET A 1 -5.94 -1.67 -10.11
CA MET A 1 -6.92 -2.77 -9.94
C MET A 1 -7.03 -3.17 -8.48
N LEU A 2 -8.25 -3.24 -7.93
CA LEU A 2 -8.49 -3.70 -6.57
C LEU A 2 -8.47 -5.24 -6.49
N ILE A 3 -7.61 -5.78 -5.64
CA ILE A 3 -7.56 -7.18 -5.23
C ILE A 3 -8.24 -7.30 -3.85
N ARG A 4 -9.19 -8.22 -3.72
CA ARG A 4 -9.99 -8.36 -2.48
C ARG A 4 -9.19 -8.90 -1.30
N SER A 5 -8.23 -9.77 -1.58
CA SER A 5 -7.33 -10.37 -0.60
C SER A 5 -5.95 -10.49 -1.20
N VAL A 6 -4.96 -9.88 -0.55
CA VAL A 6 -3.57 -9.92 -1.01
C VAL A 6 -3.01 -11.33 -1.11
N SER A 7 -3.55 -12.28 -0.34
CA SER A 7 -3.16 -13.68 -0.40
C SER A 7 -3.56 -14.37 -1.71
N LEU A 8 -4.47 -13.78 -2.49
CA LEU A 8 -4.86 -14.26 -3.83
C LEU A 8 -4.02 -13.65 -4.95
N PHE A 9 -3.15 -12.69 -4.64
CA PHE A 9 -2.34 -12.02 -5.66
C PHE A 9 -1.11 -12.85 -6.00
N ASP A 10 -0.98 -13.22 -7.27
CA ASP A 10 0.22 -13.88 -7.78
C ASP A 10 1.36 -12.85 -7.90
N THR A 11 2.48 -13.14 -7.23
CA THR A 11 3.69 -12.30 -7.27
C THR A 11 4.67 -12.72 -8.35
N THR A 12 4.32 -13.70 -9.20
CA THR A 12 5.14 -14.09 -10.35
C THR A 12 5.36 -12.88 -11.26
N GLY A 13 6.62 -12.55 -11.53
CA GLY A 13 6.98 -11.37 -12.33
C GLY A 13 6.93 -10.04 -11.57
N TRP A 14 6.84 -10.06 -10.23
CA TRP A 14 6.93 -8.86 -9.41
C TRP A 14 8.26 -8.12 -9.63
N ARG A 15 8.18 -6.85 -10.07
CA ARG A 15 9.33 -6.06 -10.53
C ARG A 15 9.79 -4.94 -9.58
N TRP A 16 9.14 -4.79 -8.43
CA TRP A 16 9.45 -3.76 -7.43
C TRP A 16 10.11 -4.41 -6.20
N PRO A 17 11.43 -4.67 -6.24
CA PRO A 17 12.11 -5.57 -5.30
C PRO A 17 12.09 -5.06 -3.85
N HIS A 18 11.82 -3.77 -3.63
CA HIS A 18 11.85 -3.16 -2.31
C HIS A 18 10.51 -3.07 -1.60
N PHE A 19 9.43 -3.46 -2.28
CA PHE A 19 8.07 -3.44 -1.73
C PHE A 19 7.41 -4.78 -1.93
N SER A 20 6.44 -5.10 -1.07
CA SER A 20 5.59 -6.27 -1.26
C SER A 20 4.12 -5.87 -1.34
N PRO A 21 3.29 -6.62 -2.09
CA PRO A 21 1.84 -6.42 -2.08
C PRO A 21 1.26 -6.46 -0.66
N ARG A 22 1.80 -7.33 0.22
CA ARG A 22 1.33 -7.49 1.60
C ARG A 22 1.62 -6.26 2.46
N GLU A 23 2.76 -5.61 2.28
CA GLU A 23 3.10 -4.37 2.99
C GLU A 23 2.17 -3.21 2.60
N LEU A 24 1.77 -3.17 1.32
CA LEU A 24 0.89 -2.16 0.72
C LEU A 24 -0.60 -2.46 0.91
N ALA A 25 -0.96 -3.68 1.35
CA ALA A 25 -2.33 -4.10 1.57
C ALA A 25 -2.95 -3.47 2.82
N CYS A 26 -4.28 -3.55 2.89
CA CYS A 26 -5.06 -3.06 4.02
C CYS A 26 -4.71 -3.76 5.33
N ARG A 27 -4.30 -2.95 6.32
CA ARG A 27 -3.91 -3.42 7.66
C ARG A 27 -5.08 -3.49 8.64
N CYS A 28 -6.32 -3.62 8.16
CA CYS A 28 -7.51 -3.75 9.01
C CYS A 28 -7.62 -5.12 9.70
N ARG A 29 -6.67 -6.04 9.47
CA ARG A 29 -6.58 -7.37 10.11
C ARG A 29 -7.88 -8.16 10.04
N GLY A 30 -8.53 -8.19 8.87
CA GLY A 30 -9.78 -8.92 8.67
C GLY A 30 -11.04 -8.21 9.17
N GLN A 31 -10.91 -7.09 9.90
CA GLN A 31 -12.08 -6.43 10.50
C GLN A 31 -13.13 -5.97 9.48
N PHE A 32 -12.68 -5.52 8.31
CA PHE A 32 -13.57 -4.97 7.26
C PHE A 32 -13.31 -5.55 5.87
N CYS A 33 -12.13 -6.14 5.65
CA CYS A 33 -11.77 -6.81 4.41
C CYS A 33 -10.69 -7.85 4.69
N ASP A 34 -10.51 -8.79 3.76
CA ASP A 34 -9.52 -9.87 3.87
C ASP A 34 -8.12 -9.43 3.38
N GLY A 35 -7.66 -8.24 3.80
CA GLY A 35 -6.38 -7.70 3.33
C GLY A 35 -6.42 -7.21 1.89
N ALA A 36 -7.43 -6.39 1.56
CA ALA A 36 -7.57 -5.79 0.23
C ALA A 36 -6.30 -5.02 -0.18
N TYR A 37 -5.90 -5.13 -1.44
CA TYR A 37 -4.70 -4.52 -2.01
C TYR A 37 -5.07 -3.81 -3.31
N TRP A 38 -4.59 -2.59 -3.50
CA TRP A 38 -4.75 -1.88 -4.77
C TRP A 38 -3.47 -2.00 -5.59
N HIS A 39 -3.52 -2.78 -6.66
CA HIS A 39 -2.40 -2.95 -7.57
C HIS A 39 -2.43 -1.88 -8.66
N ASP A 40 -1.42 -1.02 -8.71
CA ASP A 40 -1.29 0.00 -9.74
C ASP A 40 0.17 0.13 -10.16
N PRO A 41 0.54 -0.28 -11.39
CA PRO A 41 1.93 -0.29 -11.82
C PRO A 41 2.59 1.10 -11.86
N GLU A 42 1.86 2.15 -12.25
CA GLU A 42 2.41 3.51 -12.34
C GLU A 42 2.74 4.05 -10.95
N PHE A 43 1.85 3.83 -9.98
CA PHE A 43 2.10 4.14 -8.58
C PHE A 43 3.32 3.40 -8.02
N LEU A 44 3.45 2.11 -8.32
CA LEU A 44 4.57 1.30 -7.83
C LEU A 44 5.90 1.70 -8.48
N ASP A 45 5.89 2.05 -9.78
CA ASP A 45 7.06 2.59 -10.47
C ASP A 45 7.50 3.92 -9.84
N ALA A 46 6.55 4.79 -9.48
CA ALA A 46 6.83 6.05 -8.79
C ALA A 46 7.40 5.82 -7.38
N LEU A 47 6.86 4.86 -6.62
CA LEU A 47 7.33 4.53 -5.27
C LEU A 47 8.75 3.95 -5.28
N GLU A 48 9.06 3.08 -6.23
CA GLU A 48 10.40 2.53 -6.46
C GLU A 48 11.40 3.62 -6.87
N LYS A 49 11.00 4.53 -7.76
CA LYS A 49 11.81 5.69 -8.13
C LYS A 49 12.08 6.61 -6.94
N LEU A 50 11.08 6.88 -6.11
CA LEU A 50 11.24 7.68 -4.88
C LEU A 50 12.27 7.03 -3.94
N ARG A 51 12.16 5.73 -3.73
CA ARG A 51 13.10 4.97 -2.89
C ARG A 51 14.53 5.02 -3.43
N GLY A 52 14.71 4.98 -4.75
CA GLY A 52 16.00 5.17 -5.40
C GLY A 52 16.56 6.58 -5.21
N ALA A 53 15.70 7.61 -5.30
CA ALA A 53 16.08 9.01 -5.13
C ALA A 53 16.49 9.35 -3.69
N VAL A 54 15.81 8.76 -2.69
CA VAL A 54 16.17 8.88 -1.27
C VAL A 54 17.48 8.16 -0.95
N GLY A 55 17.85 7.14 -1.74
CA GLY A 55 19.11 6.40 -1.56
C GLY A 55 19.11 5.43 -0.37
N GLY A 56 17.97 5.25 0.31
CA GLY A 56 17.82 4.39 1.47
C GLY A 56 16.43 3.73 1.56
N PRO A 57 16.21 2.82 2.52
CA PRO A 57 14.92 2.17 2.73
C PRO A 57 13.80 3.19 3.00
N LEU A 58 12.60 2.95 2.45
CA LEU A 58 11.38 3.66 2.81
C LEU A 58 10.54 2.77 3.71
N VAL A 59 10.20 3.25 4.91
CA VAL A 59 9.35 2.50 5.85
C VAL A 59 7.88 2.84 5.61
N ILE A 60 7.09 1.88 5.14
CA ILE A 60 5.66 2.08 4.88
C ILE A 60 4.83 1.84 6.15
N ASN A 61 4.31 2.94 6.73
CA ASN A 61 3.46 2.91 7.92
C ASN A 61 2.04 2.42 7.59
N SER A 62 1.51 2.86 6.45
CA SER A 62 0.22 2.40 5.95
C SER A 62 0.17 2.48 4.42
N GLY A 63 -0.53 1.54 3.79
CA GLY A 63 -0.79 1.55 2.35
C GLY A 63 -2.27 1.71 2.07
N HIS A 64 -2.82 0.79 1.28
CA HIS A 64 -4.24 0.77 0.97
C HIS A 64 -5.09 0.69 2.26
N ARG A 65 -6.25 1.34 2.26
CA ARG A 65 -7.26 1.28 3.33
C ARG A 65 -8.61 0.98 2.68
N CYS A 66 -9.24 -0.13 3.06
CA CYS A 66 -10.62 -0.37 2.67
C CYS A 66 -11.55 0.68 3.30
N ARG A 67 -12.77 0.84 2.78
CA ARG A 67 -13.71 1.88 3.24
C ARG A 67 -13.93 1.89 4.75
N GLY A 68 -14.15 0.72 5.35
CA GLY A 68 -14.36 0.58 6.80
C GLY A 68 -13.13 0.97 7.61
N TRP A 69 -11.93 0.56 7.17
CA TRP A 69 -10.69 0.93 7.86
C TRP A 69 -10.35 2.42 7.70
N ASN A 70 -10.58 2.99 6.52
CA ASN A 70 -10.42 4.42 6.29
C ASN A 70 -11.32 5.23 7.24
N ALA A 71 -12.61 4.88 7.33
CA ALA A 71 -13.55 5.54 8.25
C ALA A 71 -13.15 5.37 9.72
N LYS A 72 -12.72 4.15 10.13
CA LYS A 72 -12.25 3.89 11.49
C LYS A 72 -11.02 4.74 11.86
N MET A 73 -10.14 5.01 10.89
CA MET A 73 -8.97 5.87 11.06
C MET A 73 -9.28 7.38 10.92
N GLY A 74 -10.56 7.77 10.81
CA GLY A 74 -10.96 9.16 10.61
C GLY A 74 -10.55 9.74 9.25
N GLY A 75 -10.28 8.88 8.26
CA GLY A 75 -9.84 9.29 6.93
C GLY A 75 -10.96 9.98 6.13
N ALA A 76 -10.58 10.95 5.31
CA ALA A 76 -11.50 11.70 4.46
C ALA A 76 -12.29 10.80 3.50
N GLU A 77 -13.50 11.26 3.14
CA GLU A 77 -14.38 10.53 2.22
C GLU A 77 -13.71 10.24 0.87
N HIS A 78 -12.92 11.17 0.34
CA HIS A 78 -12.21 11.00 -0.93
C HIS A 78 -10.71 10.65 -0.77
N SER A 79 -10.34 10.06 0.37
CA SER A 79 -8.96 9.64 0.64
C SER A 79 -8.39 8.70 -0.43
N MET A 80 -7.20 9.04 -0.94
CA MET A 80 -6.47 8.21 -1.90
C MET A 80 -5.87 6.94 -1.29
N HIS A 81 -5.86 6.77 0.04
CA HIS A 81 -5.55 5.48 0.65
C HIS A 81 -6.54 4.39 0.23
N LYS A 82 -7.75 4.74 -0.21
CA LYS A 82 -8.68 3.77 -0.79
C LYS A 82 -8.26 3.31 -2.19
N GLN A 83 -7.14 3.80 -2.71
CA GLN A 83 -6.54 3.45 -3.98
C GLN A 83 -5.00 3.39 -3.81
N ILE A 84 -4.27 4.41 -4.25
CA ILE A 84 -2.81 4.40 -4.52
C ILE A 84 -1.99 5.28 -3.55
N ALA A 85 -2.38 5.39 -2.28
CA ALA A 85 -1.60 6.19 -1.31
C ALA A 85 -0.88 5.33 -0.26
N VAL A 86 0.29 5.80 0.15
CA VAL A 86 1.09 5.26 1.24
C VAL A 86 1.53 6.38 2.19
N ASP A 87 1.59 6.06 3.47
CA ASP A 87 2.26 6.88 4.48
C ASP A 87 3.67 6.33 4.70
N ILE A 88 4.67 7.19 4.58
CA ILE A 88 6.08 6.84 4.74
C ILE A 88 6.60 7.45 6.04
N ALA A 89 7.34 6.69 6.84
CA ALA A 89 8.06 7.23 7.99
C ALA A 89 9.36 7.90 7.54
N LEU A 90 9.69 9.06 8.13
CA LEU A 90 10.97 9.74 7.91
C LEU A 90 12.04 9.34 8.93
N ASP A 91 11.72 8.46 9.87
CA ASP A 91 12.65 8.07 10.92
C ASP A 91 13.88 7.37 10.31
N GLY A 92 15.08 7.92 10.54
CA GLY A 92 16.34 7.42 9.99
C GLY A 92 16.86 8.08 8.70
N HIS A 93 16.34 9.26 8.30
CA HIS A 93 16.85 10.09 7.19
C HIS A 93 17.23 11.51 7.63
#